data_AF-A0A246BH50-F1
#
_entry.id   AF-A0A246BH50-F1
#
_cell.length_a   1.000
_cell.length_b   1.000
_cell.length_c   1.000
_cell.angle_alpha   90.00
_cell.angle_beta   90.00
_cell.angle_gamma   90.00
#
_symmetry.space_group_name_H-M   'P 1'
#
loop_
_entity.id
_entity.type
_entity.pdbx_description
1 polymer ?
#
loop_
_entity_poly.entity_id
_entity_poly.type
_entity_poly.pdbx_seq_one_letter_code
_entity_poly.pdbx_strand_id
1 'polypeptide(L)'
;MVTPPAVQAYLRRATRLLPPTAARRVRAELHGNLHQSMLDARLRGLNEPDAWAAALTEAGPALPAALHLARTHTLGLALRWLLAAGLLGGAAYAMQGTHPAAITPATTQAQP
;
A
#
# COMPACT_ATOMS: atom_id res chain seq x y z
N MET A 1 -10.51 -10.48 27.76
CA MET A 1 -9.63 -9.33 28.08
C MET A 1 -9.97 -8.18 27.15
N VAL A 2 -10.14 -6.97 27.69
CA VAL A 2 -10.49 -5.78 26.92
C VAL A 2 -9.19 -5.15 26.37
N THR A 3 -9.11 -4.92 25.07
CA THR A 3 -7.93 -4.27 24.46
C THR A 3 -7.94 -2.76 24.79
N PRO A 4 -6.86 -2.22 25.40
CA PRO A 4 -6.83 -0.81 25.80
C PRO A 4 -7.04 0.17 24.63
N PRO A 5 -7.65 1.35 24.88
CA PRO A 5 -7.89 2.36 23.83
C PRO A 5 -6.61 2.80 23.09
N ALA A 6 -5.48 2.90 23.80
CA ALA A 6 -4.18 3.26 23.23
C ALA A 6 -3.71 2.26 22.17
N VAL A 7 -3.87 0.96 22.44
CA VAL A 7 -3.55 -0.13 21.50
C VAL A 7 -4.46 -0.04 20.28
N GLN A 8 -5.76 0.20 20.48
CA GLN A 8 -6.69 0.35 19.35
C GLN A 8 -6.32 1.55 18.47
N ALA A 9 -5.92 2.68 19.08
CA ALA A 9 -5.47 3.87 18.37
C ALA A 9 -4.18 3.63 17.59
N TYR A 10 -3.21 2.94 18.20
CA TYR A 10 -1.98 2.49 17.55
C TYR A 10 -2.30 1.64 16.31
N LEU A 11 -3.09 0.58 16.48
CA LEU A 11 -3.48 -0.32 15.39
C LEU A 11 -4.18 0.41 14.26
N ARG A 12 -5.11 1.33 14.57
CA ARG A 12 -5.77 2.15 13.53
C ARG A 12 -4.76 3.00 12.75
N ARG A 13 -3.78 3.59 13.44
CA ARG A 13 -2.78 4.46 12.82
C ARG A 13 -1.77 3.66 11.99
N ALA A 14 -1.29 2.54 12.51
CA ALA A 14 -0.35 1.64 11.85
C ALA A 14 -0.92 1.02 10.56
N THR A 15 -2.22 0.74 10.51
CA THR A 15 -2.86 0.13 9.32
C THR A 15 -3.57 1.12 8.40
N ARG A 16 -3.48 2.44 8.65
CA ARG A 16 -4.29 3.45 7.95
C ARG A 16 -4.05 3.51 6.44
N LEU A 17 -2.84 3.18 6.01
CA LEU A 17 -2.42 3.30 4.60
C LEU A 17 -2.62 2.01 3.80
N LEU A 18 -3.20 0.97 4.42
CA LEU A 18 -3.37 -0.33 3.80
C LEU A 18 -4.75 -0.46 3.12
N PRO A 19 -4.84 -1.21 2.01
CA PRO A 19 -6.12 -1.67 1.48
C PRO A 19 -6.94 -2.42 2.53
N PRO A 20 -8.28 -2.35 2.56
CA PRO A 20 -9.10 -2.91 3.63
C PRO A 20 -8.86 -4.39 3.95
N THR A 21 -8.63 -5.20 2.91
CA THR A 21 -8.35 -6.64 3.05
C THR A 21 -7.00 -6.89 3.74
N ALA A 22 -5.95 -6.18 3.32
CA ALA A 22 -4.63 -6.23 3.96
C ALA A 22 -4.67 -5.64 5.37
N ALA A 23 -5.37 -4.53 5.56
CA ALA A 23 -5.51 -3.85 6.85
C ALA A 23 -6.09 -4.77 7.92
N ARG A 24 -7.13 -5.56 7.59
CA ARG A 24 -7.72 -6.52 8.54
C ARG A 24 -6.73 -7.59 8.99
N ARG A 25 -6.00 -8.18 8.04
CA ARG A 25 -5.02 -9.23 8.33
C ARG A 25 -3.85 -8.70 9.14
N VAL A 26 -3.24 -7.61 8.66
CA VAL A 26 -2.11 -6.96 9.33
C VAL A 26 -2.50 -6.48 10.72
N ARG A 27 -3.72 -5.96 10.91
CA ARG A 27 -4.23 -5.55 12.23
C ARG A 27 -4.31 -6.73 13.21
N ALA A 28 -4.75 -7.91 12.76
CA ALA A 28 -4.82 -9.10 13.60
C ALA A 28 -3.41 -9.58 14.00
N GLU A 29 -2.48 -9.62 13.03
CA GLU A 29 -1.08 -10.00 13.27
C GLU A 29 -0.39 -9.02 14.24
N LEU A 30 -0.53 -7.70 14.01
CA LEU A 30 0.02 -6.68 14.91
C LEU A 30 -0.59 -6.75 16.31
N HIS A 31 -1.89 -7.00 16.43
CA HIS A 31 -2.54 -7.15 17.73
C HIS A 31 -2.01 -8.37 18.48
N GLY A 32 -1.82 -9.50 17.78
CA GLY A 32 -1.19 -10.69 18.33
C GLY A 32 0.22 -10.42 18.85
N ASN A 33 1.05 -9.74 18.05
CA ASN A 33 2.41 -9.38 18.46
C ASN A 33 2.43 -8.47 19.69
N LEU A 34 1.60 -7.42 19.71
CA LEU A 34 1.50 -6.52 20.87
C LEU A 34 1.01 -7.25 22.12
N HIS A 35 0.07 -8.19 21.96
CA HIS A 35 -0.42 -9.00 23.06
C HIS A 35 0.68 -9.92 23.60
N GLN A 36 1.48 -10.54 22.73
CA GLN A 36 2.63 -11.35 23.14
C GLN A 36 3.66 -10.51 23.90
N SER A 37 4.07 -9.36 23.36
CA SER A 37 4.99 -8.44 24.04
C SER A 37 4.46 -7.98 25.40
N MET A 38 3.15 -7.76 25.51
CA MET A 38 2.51 -7.45 26.80
C MET A 38 2.60 -8.62 27.77
N LEU A 39 2.34 -9.86 27.35
CA LEU A 39 2.49 -11.04 28.20
C LEU A 39 3.94 -11.21 28.66
N ASP A 40 4.92 -11.02 27.77
CA ASP A 40 6.33 -11.08 28.10
C ASP A 40 6.71 -9.99 29.13
N ALA A 41 6.15 -8.79 28.98
CA ALA A 41 6.30 -7.72 29.96
C ALA A 41 5.68 -8.07 31.33
N ARG A 42 4.54 -8.76 31.34
CA ARG A 42 3.93 -9.27 32.59
C ARG A 42 4.78 -10.34 33.27
N LEU A 43 5.42 -11.23 32.50
CA LEU A 43 6.36 -12.22 33.05
C LEU A 43 7.58 -11.56 33.72
N ARG A 44 7.93 -10.33 33.32
CA ARG A 44 8.96 -9.50 33.98
C ARG A 44 8.45 -8.75 35.23
N GLY A 45 7.22 -8.99 35.66
CA GLY A 45 6.64 -8.40 36.87
C GLY A 45 5.89 -7.08 36.67
N LEU A 46 5.71 -6.62 35.42
CA LEU A 46 4.87 -5.45 35.16
C LEU A 46 3.39 -5.78 35.34
N ASN A 47 2.64 -4.82 35.89
CA ASN A 47 1.18 -4.91 35.88
C ASN A 47 0.65 -4.78 34.44
N GLU A 48 -0.61 -5.13 34.22
CA GLU A 48 -1.18 -5.16 32.85
C GLU A 48 -1.18 -3.80 32.13
N PRO A 49 -1.56 -2.67 32.76
CA PRO A 49 -1.46 -1.34 32.14
C PRO A 49 -0.03 -0.99 31.70
N ASP A 50 0.96 -1.18 32.56
CA ASP A 50 2.35 -0.85 32.29
C ASP A 50 2.96 -1.81 31.27
N ALA A 51 2.52 -3.07 31.26
CA ALA A 51 2.92 -4.05 30.26
C ALA A 51 2.41 -3.71 28.86
N TRP A 52 1.18 -3.20 28.74
CA TRP A 52 0.68 -2.67 27.46
C TRP A 52 1.42 -1.41 27.03
N ALA A 53 1.75 -0.52 27.95
CA ALA A 53 2.56 0.66 27.66
C ALA A 53 3.96 0.27 27.18
N ALA A 54 4.60 -0.71 27.83
CA ALA A 54 5.88 -1.26 27.43
C ALA A 54 5.82 -1.89 26.03
N ALA A 55 4.79 -2.69 25.74
CA ALA A 55 4.59 -3.28 24.42
C ALA A 55 4.43 -2.22 23.30
N LEU A 56 3.73 -1.11 23.59
CA LEU A 56 3.61 0.00 22.63
C LEU A 56 4.91 0.77 22.44
N THR A 57 5.69 0.95 23.51
CA THR A 57 7.03 1.57 23.43
C THR A 57 7.98 0.71 22.60
N GLU A 58 7.96 -0.61 22.81
CA GLU A 58 8.78 -1.58 22.07
C GLU A 58 8.38 -1.64 20.58
N ALA A 59 7.08 -1.60 20.28
CA ALA A 59 6.58 -1.54 18.90
C ALA A 59 6.92 -0.23 18.17
N GLY A 60 7.36 0.80 18.90
CA GLY A 60 7.80 2.07 18.35
C GLY A 60 6.68 2.91 17.75
N PRO A 61 7.02 3.98 17.01
CA PRO A 61 6.03 4.93 16.47
C PRO A 61 5.17 4.32 15.34
N ALA A 62 3.86 4.57 15.40
CA ALA A 62 2.89 4.01 14.45
C ALA A 62 3.04 4.52 13.01
N LEU A 63 3.56 5.74 12.80
CA LEU A 63 3.63 6.35 11.46
C LEU A 63 4.72 5.70 10.58
N PRO A 64 5.97 5.52 11.06
CA PRO A 64 6.97 4.72 10.34
C PRO A 64 6.49 3.30 10.03
N ALA A 65 5.82 2.64 11.00
CA ALA A 65 5.22 1.33 10.77
C ALA A 65 4.19 1.36 9.64
N ALA A 66 3.30 2.36 9.63
CA ALA A 66 2.30 2.52 8.56
C ALA A 66 2.93 2.71 7.18
N LEU A 67 3.97 3.53 7.07
CA LEU A 67 4.67 3.75 5.80
C LEU A 67 5.36 2.48 5.31
N HIS A 68 6.01 1.74 6.22
CA HIS A 68 6.68 0.50 5.87
C HIS A 68 5.68 -0.57 5.41
N LEU A 69 4.58 -0.75 6.14
CA LEU A 69 3.50 -1.66 5.79
C LEU A 69 2.83 -1.27 4.46
N ALA A 70 2.58 0.02 4.24
CA ALA A 70 2.05 0.49 2.97
C ALA A 70 2.97 0.11 1.82
N ARG A 71 4.28 0.37 1.97
CA ARG A 71 5.28 0.03 0.96
C ARG A 71 5.26 -1.46 0.65
N THR A 72 5.28 -2.35 1.64
CA THR A 72 5.33 -3.80 1.41
C THR A 72 4.05 -4.34 0.77
N HIS A 73 2.88 -3.85 1.18
CA HIS A 73 1.59 -4.38 0.73
C HIS A 73 1.04 -3.74 -0.55
N THR A 74 1.53 -2.56 -0.96
CA THR A 74 1.03 -1.85 -2.14
C THR A 74 1.97 -1.88 -3.35
N LEU A 75 3.23 -2.27 -3.17
CA LEU A 75 4.22 -2.26 -4.26
C LEU A 75 3.79 -3.11 -5.46
N GLY A 76 3.28 -4.32 -5.21
CA GLY A 76 2.78 -5.19 -6.27
C GLY A 76 1.57 -4.62 -7.01
N LEU A 77 0.70 -3.89 -6.31
CA LEU A 77 -0.44 -3.22 -6.92
C LEU A 77 0.01 -2.02 -7.77
N ALA A 78 0.94 -1.22 -7.27
CA ALA A 78 1.52 -0.10 -8.00
C ALA A 78 2.20 -0.57 -9.30
N LEU A 79 2.97 -1.67 -9.24
CA LEU A 79 3.60 -2.25 -10.42
C LEU A 79 2.57 -2.72 -11.46
N ARG A 80 1.50 -3.39 -11.02
CA ARG A 80 0.42 -3.82 -11.92
C ARG A 80 -0.25 -2.65 -12.63
N TRP A 81 -0.51 -1.56 -11.92
CA TRP A 81 -1.08 -0.34 -12.52
C TRP A 81 -0.13 0.29 -13.54
N LEU A 82 1.16 0.35 -13.21
CA LEU A 82 2.17 0.89 -14.12
C LEU A 82 2.28 0.06 -15.40
N LEU A 83 2.25 -1.27 -15.30
CA LEU A 83 2.23 -2.17 -16.45
C LEU A 83 0.95 -2.01 -17.28
N ALA A 84 -0.21 -1.90 -16.65
CA ALA A 84 -1.49 -1.68 -17.34
C ALA A 84 -1.52 -0.33 -18.07
N ALA A 85 -1.07 0.74 -17.42
CA ALA A 85 -0.96 2.06 -18.03
C ALA A 85 0.02 2.08 -19.20
N GLY A 86 1.15 1.38 -19.07
CA GLY A 86 2.12 1.21 -20.17
C GLY A 86 1.53 0.46 -21.37
N LEU A 87 0.77 -0.61 -21.13
CA LEU A 87 0.07 -1.35 -22.18
C LEU A 87 -0.96 -0.47 -22.91
N LEU A 88 -1.78 0.27 -22.17
CA LEU A 88 -2.78 1.19 -22.73
C LEU A 88 -2.14 2.35 -23.50
N GLY A 89 -1.11 2.98 -22.93
CA GLY A 89 -0.36 4.06 -23.58
C GLY A 89 0.39 3.59 -24.83
N GLY A 90 0.99 2.41 -24.78
CA GLY A 90 1.67 1.80 -25.93
C GLY A 90 0.69 1.46 -27.07
N ALA A 91 -0.50 0.94 -26.75
CA ALA A 91 -1.54 0.67 -27.73
C ALA A 91 -2.05 1.95 -28.41
N ALA A 92 -2.28 3.03 -27.65
CA ALA A 92 -2.68 4.32 -28.19
C ALA A 92 -1.60 4.91 -29.12
N TYR A 93 -0.33 4.84 -28.72
CA TYR A 93 0.78 5.32 -29.54
C TYR A 93 0.91 4.56 -30.86
N ALA A 94 0.76 3.22 -30.85
CA ALA A 94 0.80 2.40 -32.06
C ALA A 94 -0.34 2.73 -33.04
N MET A 95 -1.54 3.02 -32.53
CA MET A 95 -2.68 3.43 -33.35
C MET A 95 -2.44 4.78 -34.05
N GLN A 96 -1.78 5.74 -33.39
CA GLN A 96 -1.45 7.04 -33.98
C GLN A 96 -0.43 6.95 -35.13
N GLY A 97 0.48 5.96 -35.08
CA GLY A 97 1.48 5.72 -36.13
C GLY A 97 0.92 5.10 -37.42
N THR A 98 -0.37 4.72 -37.44
CA THR A 98 -0.98 3.99 -38.57
C THR A 98 -1.84 4.90 -39.47
N HIS A 99 -1.62 6.23 -39.47
CA HIS A 99 -2.16 7.09 -40.52
C HIS A 99 -1.24 7.04 -41.75
N PRO A 100 -1.58 6.29 -42.82
CA PRO A 100 -0.93 6.52 -44.10
C PRO A 100 -1.26 7.96 -44.50
N ALA A 101 -0.23 8.77 -44.71
CA ALA A 101 -0.37 10.05 -45.38
C ALA A 101 -1.14 9.79 -46.68
N ALA A 102 -2.33 10.36 -46.79
CA ALA A 102 -3.11 10.29 -48.02
C ALA A 102 -2.23 10.80 -49.16
N ILE A 103 -1.88 9.90 -50.09
CA ILE A 103 -1.13 10.23 -51.28
C ILE A 103 -2.04 11.14 -52.10
N THR A 104 -1.77 12.44 -52.07
CA THR A 104 -2.45 13.42 -52.93
C THR A 104 -2.12 13.02 -54.37
N PRO A 105 -3.11 12.66 -55.22
CA PRO A 105 -2.82 12.37 -56.60
C PRO A 105 -2.34 13.65 -57.28
N ALA A 106 -1.12 13.62 -57.81
CA ALA A 106 -0.59 14.70 -58.62
C ALA A 106 -1.45 14.86 -59.87
N THR A 107 -2.21 15.95 -59.95
CA THR A 107 -2.94 16.32 -61.15
C THR A 107 -1.93 16.74 -62.21
N THR A 108 -1.54 15.81 -63.08
CA THR A 108 -0.83 16.12 -64.31
C THR A 108 -1.79 16.86 -65.24
N GLN A 109 -1.77 18.19 -65.23
CA GLN A 109 -2.25 18.96 -66.37
C GLN A 109 -1.11 19.06 -67.39
N ALA A 110 -1.16 18.18 -68.38
CA ALA A 110 -0.57 18.43 -69.68
C ALA A 110 -1.69 19.01 -70.56
N GLN A 111 -1.51 20.22 -71.07
CA GLN A 111 -2.25 20.67 -72.25
C GLN A 111 -1.40 21.63 -73.10
N PRO A 112 -1.60 21.59 -74.43
CA PRO A 112 -0.64 21.98 -75.47
C PRO A 112 -0.58 23.49 -75.76
#